data_AF-A0A2T6BCB9-F1
#
_entry.id   AF-A0A2T6BCB9-F1
#
_cell.length_a   1.000
_cell.length_b   1.000
_cell.length_c   1.000
_cell.angle_alpha   90.00
_cell.angle_beta   90.00
_cell.angle_gamma   90.00
#
_symmetry.space_group_name_H-M   'P 1'
#
loop_
_entity.id
_entity.type
_entity.pdbx_description
1 polymer ?
#
loop_
_entity_poly.entity_id
_entity_poly.type
_entity_poly.pdbx_seq_one_letter_code
_entity_poly.pdbx_strand_id
1 'polypeptide(L)'
;MRKHSRRIALAWLFVFTMAMVISPFQAVAHDKHNIQLEVTTDESSITADAEVISGGTTPTALDGKWRFNLISHETNDKATDPGKYDVDYTDETVSQSHTFETLELEPGDYQVVARFMGKIKHGEDEKVDHELRAEFDVTIPPADDGGNGGDQDGDSGATGGDDDGSTGGDGTGGDQSDGGEVPRNVNIDVTVTSIDTEAGILESHVDAELKLAQSQSADGSGIKGDWTFKATKKSDDSLVDEKTLPDQEGPKADTALDVTEPGEYLIQVTFDGTVDGEEVHGEGNKDYEITEPGEPTDPPTPGDEKLKTGYSYKDGKHILQTTMLNAEMAKGNWGIAIAHETAQSEDDILYKYVEDHEGVIAEWEFDKLKPGHYYGVSVFEGEADGEITALYEEFEFVVEEDGTITPDPDNGDKDNGGKMDPDEGKKAIEDIKGGKMPDTAAEQPTYMLYGGIVTALGLLILGIVYRRKLFSVFGN
;
A
#
# COMPACT_ATOMS: atom_id res chain seq x y z
N MET A 1 -7.41 -57.64 18.90
CA MET A 1 -8.22 -56.87 17.93
C MET A 1 -9.12 -55.77 18.54
N ARG A 2 -9.78 -55.94 19.70
CA ARG A 2 -10.67 -54.90 20.29
C ARG A 2 -10.04 -53.57 20.74
N LYS A 3 -8.72 -53.48 20.92
CA LYS A 3 -8.04 -52.24 21.36
C LYS A 3 -7.75 -51.26 20.22
N HIS A 4 -7.62 -51.74 18.98
CA HIS A 4 -7.32 -50.86 17.85
C HIS A 4 -8.56 -50.11 17.34
N SER A 5 -9.72 -50.79 17.30
CA SER A 5 -10.98 -50.16 16.89
C SER A 5 -11.41 -49.02 17.82
N ARG A 6 -11.13 -49.13 19.13
CA ARG A 6 -11.41 -48.04 20.09
C ARG A 6 -10.57 -46.78 19.87
N ARG A 7 -9.31 -46.93 19.44
CA ARG A 7 -8.43 -45.77 19.19
C ARG A 7 -8.82 -45.02 17.92
N ILE A 8 -9.21 -45.77 16.88
CA ILE A 8 -9.67 -45.19 15.62
C ILE A 8 -11.01 -44.48 15.80
N ALA A 9 -11.95 -45.05 16.57
CA ALA A 9 -13.23 -44.41 16.86
C ALA A 9 -13.06 -43.12 17.68
N LEU A 10 -12.11 -43.06 18.62
CA LEU A 10 -11.82 -41.85 19.39
C LEU A 10 -11.15 -40.76 18.55
N ALA A 11 -10.25 -41.14 17.62
CA ALA A 11 -9.65 -40.18 16.69
C ALA A 11 -10.71 -39.57 15.75
N TRP A 12 -11.62 -40.39 15.23
CA TRP A 12 -12.74 -39.91 14.41
C TRP A 12 -13.70 -39.03 15.18
N LEU A 13 -14.04 -39.37 16.43
CA LEU A 13 -14.87 -38.52 17.28
C LEU A 13 -14.19 -37.18 17.54
N PHE A 14 -12.88 -37.17 17.78
CA PHE A 14 -12.12 -35.95 18.01
C PHE A 14 -12.09 -35.05 16.77
N VAL A 15 -11.81 -35.59 15.59
CA VAL A 15 -11.87 -34.84 14.31
C VAL A 15 -13.27 -34.29 14.05
N PHE A 16 -14.32 -35.07 14.31
CA PHE A 16 -15.70 -34.64 14.09
C PHE A 16 -16.15 -33.57 15.09
N THR A 17 -15.70 -33.67 16.34
CA THR A 17 -15.95 -32.65 17.36
C THR A 17 -15.18 -31.36 17.03
N MET A 18 -13.95 -31.47 16.54
CA MET A 18 -13.17 -30.31 16.12
C MET A 18 -13.79 -29.62 14.89
N ALA A 19 -14.29 -30.39 13.91
CA ALA A 19 -15.01 -29.84 12.76
C ALA A 19 -16.31 -29.12 13.16
N MET A 20 -17.07 -29.64 14.13
CA MET A 20 -18.29 -28.98 14.62
C MET A 20 -18.02 -27.72 15.44
N VAL A 21 -16.88 -27.62 16.11
CA VAL A 21 -16.51 -26.41 16.88
C VAL A 21 -15.93 -25.33 15.96
N ILE A 22 -15.40 -25.67 14.78
CA ILE A 22 -14.87 -24.70 13.81
C ILE A 22 -16.01 -24.06 12.98
N SER A 23 -17.12 -24.75 12.71
CA SER A 23 -18.18 -24.25 11.82
C SER A 23 -18.99 -23.01 12.28
N PRO A 24 -19.23 -22.70 13.57
CA PRO A 24 -19.93 -21.47 13.91
C PRO A 24 -19.03 -20.22 13.92
N PHE A 25 -17.70 -20.35 13.84
CA PHE A 25 -16.78 -19.19 13.80
C PHE A 25 -16.54 -18.62 12.40
N GLN A 26 -17.14 -19.20 11.35
CA GLN A 26 -17.13 -18.64 9.99
C GLN A 26 -18.47 -18.00 9.58
N ALA A 27 -19.50 -18.05 10.43
CA ALA A 27 -20.84 -17.51 10.15
C ALA A 27 -21.15 -16.20 10.88
N VAL A 28 -20.12 -15.55 11.46
CA VAL A 28 -20.14 -14.11 11.75
C VAL A 28 -19.24 -13.45 10.72
N ALA A 29 -19.55 -13.66 9.44
CA ALA A 29 -19.05 -12.76 8.42
C ALA A 29 -19.83 -11.47 8.62
N HIS A 30 -19.15 -10.42 9.10
CA HIS A 30 -19.67 -9.06 9.03
C HIS A 30 -20.30 -8.84 7.65
N ASP A 31 -21.48 -8.22 7.61
CA ASP A 31 -22.19 -7.84 6.38
C ASP A 31 -21.31 -6.91 5.54
N LYS A 32 -20.35 -7.48 4.81
CA LYS A 32 -19.44 -6.74 3.94
C LYS A 32 -20.12 -6.58 2.59
N HIS A 33 -20.44 -5.34 2.25
CA HIS A 33 -20.81 -4.95 0.90
C HIS A 33 -19.60 -5.11 -0.03
N ASN A 34 -19.83 -5.54 -1.26
CA ASN A 34 -18.78 -5.64 -2.28
C ASN A 34 -19.34 -5.24 -3.65
N ILE A 35 -18.49 -4.82 -4.60
CA ILE A 35 -18.90 -4.64 -6.00
C ILE A 35 -18.62 -5.93 -6.76
N GLN A 36 -19.64 -6.46 -7.43
CA GLN A 36 -19.47 -7.40 -8.52
C GLN A 36 -19.34 -6.61 -9.82
N LEU A 37 -18.25 -6.84 -10.56
CA LEU A 37 -17.97 -6.21 -11.84
C LEU A 37 -17.94 -7.28 -12.93
N GLU A 38 -18.75 -7.11 -13.96
CA GLU A 38 -18.74 -7.92 -15.18
C GLU A 38 -18.33 -7.02 -16.35
N VAL A 39 -17.34 -7.46 -17.12
CA VAL A 39 -16.85 -6.71 -18.29
C VAL A 39 -17.08 -7.55 -19.54
N THR A 40 -17.71 -6.94 -20.53
CA THR A 40 -17.94 -7.52 -21.85
C THR A 40 -17.23 -6.69 -22.90
N THR A 41 -16.64 -7.36 -23.88
CA THR A 41 -15.95 -6.72 -25.00
C THR A 41 -16.62 -7.09 -26.31
N ASP A 42 -16.83 -6.11 -27.18
CA ASP A 42 -17.14 -6.33 -28.59
C ASP A 42 -16.04 -5.72 -29.49
N GLU A 43 -16.18 -5.85 -30.80
CA GLU A 43 -15.20 -5.33 -31.78
C GLU A 43 -15.00 -3.80 -31.68
N SER A 44 -15.96 -3.10 -31.09
CA SER A 44 -16.12 -1.64 -31.13
C SER A 44 -16.30 -1.00 -29.74
N SER A 45 -16.35 -1.77 -28.65
CA SER A 45 -16.60 -1.25 -27.31
C SER A 45 -16.17 -2.20 -26.19
N ILE A 46 -15.88 -1.62 -25.02
CA ILE A 46 -15.79 -2.31 -23.74
C ILE A 46 -16.98 -1.85 -22.90
N THR A 47 -17.85 -2.77 -22.48
CA THR A 47 -18.97 -2.48 -21.57
C THR A 47 -18.71 -3.07 -20.20
N ALA A 48 -18.81 -2.24 -19.17
CA ALA A 48 -18.61 -2.58 -17.77
C ALA A 48 -19.94 -2.48 -17.01
N ASP A 49 -20.41 -3.60 -16.50
CA ASP A 49 -21.60 -3.71 -15.67
C ASP A 49 -21.16 -3.93 -14.21
N ALA A 50 -21.43 -2.95 -13.35
CA ALA A 50 -21.11 -3.03 -11.93
C ALA A 50 -22.38 -3.10 -11.08
N GLU A 51 -22.41 -4.00 -10.10
CA GLU A 51 -23.50 -4.16 -9.15
C GLU A 51 -22.94 -4.26 -7.72
N VAL A 52 -23.50 -3.52 -6.77
CA VAL A 52 -23.19 -3.76 -5.36
C VAL A 52 -23.96 -4.98 -4.87
N ILE A 53 -23.24 -5.96 -4.36
CA ILE A 53 -23.78 -7.18 -3.76
C ILE A 53 -23.58 -7.17 -2.24
N SER A 54 -24.51 -7.80 -1.52
CA SER A 54 -24.41 -8.00 -0.07
C SER A 54 -24.82 -9.43 0.29
N GLY A 55 -24.20 -9.99 1.33
CA GLY A 55 -24.29 -11.40 1.70
C GLY A 55 -25.66 -11.83 2.24
N GLY A 56 -26.68 -11.90 1.38
CA GLY A 56 -27.98 -12.52 1.69
C GLY A 56 -29.20 -11.62 1.55
N THR A 57 -29.03 -10.32 1.29
CA THR A 57 -30.13 -9.44 0.88
C THR A 57 -29.68 -8.50 -0.25
N THR A 58 -30.62 -8.08 -1.10
CA THR A 58 -30.35 -7.12 -2.17
C THR A 58 -30.17 -5.73 -1.55
N PRO A 59 -28.99 -5.10 -1.67
CA PRO A 59 -28.78 -3.76 -1.15
C PRO A 59 -29.61 -2.74 -1.94
N THR A 60 -30.13 -1.72 -1.26
CA THR A 60 -30.83 -0.59 -1.91
C THR A 60 -30.02 0.67 -1.69
N ALA A 61 -29.56 1.31 -2.77
CA ALA A 61 -28.90 2.61 -2.68
C ALA A 61 -29.93 3.69 -2.36
N LEU A 62 -29.56 4.60 -1.47
CA LEU A 62 -30.36 5.77 -1.13
C LEU A 62 -29.86 7.01 -1.88
N ASP A 63 -28.54 7.09 -2.04
CA ASP A 63 -27.83 8.06 -2.85
C ASP A 63 -26.46 7.46 -3.24
N GLY A 64 -25.77 8.11 -4.16
CA GLY A 64 -24.40 7.75 -4.52
C GLY A 64 -23.97 8.26 -5.88
N LYS A 65 -22.75 7.90 -6.27
CA LYS A 65 -22.16 8.17 -7.57
C LYS A 65 -21.36 6.98 -8.04
N TRP A 66 -21.44 6.70 -9.34
CA TRP A 66 -20.58 5.73 -9.99
C TRP A 66 -19.48 6.43 -10.77
N ARG A 67 -18.27 5.87 -10.72
CA ARG A 67 -17.16 6.27 -11.57
C ARG A 67 -16.55 5.04 -12.23
N PHE A 68 -16.47 5.06 -13.55
CA PHE A 68 -15.79 4.06 -14.34
C PHE A 68 -14.52 4.68 -14.91
N ASN A 69 -13.40 3.97 -14.83
CA ASN A 69 -12.15 4.35 -15.45
C ASN A 69 -11.66 3.20 -16.33
N LEU A 70 -11.03 3.53 -17.44
CA LEU A 70 -10.28 2.61 -18.28
C LEU A 70 -8.82 3.07 -18.31
N ILE A 71 -7.92 2.20 -17.85
CA ILE A 71 -6.49 2.50 -17.69
C ILE A 71 -5.70 1.63 -18.65
N SER A 72 -4.83 2.21 -19.48
CA SER A 72 -3.91 1.44 -20.33
C SER A 72 -2.72 0.95 -19.51
N HIS A 73 -2.38 -0.35 -19.62
CA HIS A 73 -1.20 -0.91 -18.94
C HIS A 73 0.11 -0.40 -19.56
N GLU A 74 0.12 -0.02 -20.84
CA GLU A 74 1.35 0.36 -21.55
C GLU A 74 1.84 1.77 -21.21
N THR A 75 0.91 2.72 -21.05
CA THR A 75 1.26 4.13 -20.77
C THR A 75 1.11 4.48 -19.30
N ASN A 76 0.41 3.65 -18.52
CA ASN A 76 -0.02 3.95 -17.17
C ASN A 76 -0.70 5.34 -17.07
N ASP A 77 -1.25 5.80 -18.19
CA ASP A 77 -2.02 7.02 -18.35
C ASP A 77 -3.50 6.60 -18.43
N LYS A 78 -4.38 7.44 -17.89
CA LYS A 78 -5.84 7.25 -18.06
C LYS A 78 -6.14 7.40 -19.54
N ALA A 79 -6.44 6.28 -20.20
CA ALA A 79 -6.53 6.21 -21.65
C ALA A 79 -7.66 7.08 -22.22
N THR A 80 -8.61 7.52 -21.38
CA THR A 80 -9.72 8.40 -21.75
C THR A 80 -10.21 9.23 -20.54
N ASP A 81 -10.75 10.42 -20.81
CA ASP A 81 -11.37 11.30 -19.82
C ASP A 81 -12.42 10.51 -19.01
N PRO A 82 -12.28 10.38 -17.67
CA PRO A 82 -13.18 9.58 -16.87
C PRO A 82 -14.61 10.09 -17.01
N GLY A 83 -15.47 9.31 -17.64
CA GLY A 83 -16.90 9.55 -17.61
C GLY A 83 -17.39 9.59 -16.17
N LYS A 84 -17.65 10.79 -15.65
CA LYS A 84 -18.33 10.98 -14.37
C LYS A 84 -19.83 10.91 -14.64
N TYR A 85 -20.47 9.83 -14.18
CA TYR A 85 -21.89 9.64 -14.34
C TYR A 85 -22.58 9.81 -12.99
N ASP A 86 -23.26 10.95 -12.83
CA ASP A 86 -24.25 11.08 -11.77
C ASP A 86 -25.45 10.19 -12.18
N VAL A 87 -25.69 9.12 -11.42
CA VAL A 87 -26.79 8.20 -11.68
C VAL A 87 -27.95 8.60 -10.79
N ASP A 88 -29.08 8.95 -11.38
CA ASP A 88 -30.34 9.07 -10.66
C ASP A 88 -30.84 7.65 -10.32
N TYR A 89 -30.77 7.26 -9.06
CA TYR A 89 -31.23 5.95 -8.59
C TYR A 89 -32.76 5.86 -8.71
N THR A 90 -33.26 5.12 -9.70
CA THR A 90 -34.70 4.98 -9.87
C THR A 90 -35.29 3.69 -9.33
N ASP A 91 -34.51 2.64 -9.00
CA ASP A 91 -35.06 1.34 -8.62
C ASP A 91 -34.16 0.53 -7.66
N GLU A 92 -34.73 -0.57 -7.14
CA GLU A 92 -34.35 -1.41 -5.98
C GLU A 92 -32.95 -2.06 -6.01
N THR A 93 -32.09 -1.74 -6.98
CA THR A 93 -30.74 -2.32 -7.15
C THR A 93 -29.68 -1.24 -7.32
N VAL A 94 -28.49 -1.47 -6.76
CA VAL A 94 -27.32 -0.57 -6.90
C VAL A 94 -26.46 -1.06 -8.05
N SER A 95 -26.92 -0.84 -9.28
CA SER A 95 -26.22 -1.30 -10.48
C SER A 95 -26.05 -0.17 -11.48
N GLN A 96 -24.91 -0.13 -12.17
CA GLN A 96 -24.66 0.80 -13.27
C GLN A 96 -23.86 0.12 -14.38
N SER A 97 -24.19 0.47 -15.62
CA SER A 97 -23.47 0.05 -16.82
C SER A 97 -22.79 1.25 -17.47
N HIS A 98 -21.59 1.04 -18.01
CA HIS A 98 -20.89 2.04 -18.82
C HIS A 98 -20.16 1.38 -19.99
N THR A 99 -20.29 1.99 -21.18
CA THR A 99 -19.63 1.53 -22.40
C THR A 99 -18.57 2.53 -22.84
N PHE A 100 -17.33 2.06 -22.95
CA PHE A 100 -16.20 2.75 -23.57
C PHE A 100 -16.17 2.39 -25.07
N GLU A 101 -16.39 3.36 -25.96
CA GLU A 101 -16.31 3.11 -27.40
C GLU A 101 -14.83 2.94 -27.83
N THR A 102 -14.48 1.87 -28.55
CA THR A 102 -13.10 1.54 -28.94
C THR A 102 -12.60 2.29 -30.16
N LEU A 103 -13.41 3.14 -30.79
CA LEU A 103 -12.97 3.94 -31.95
C LEU A 103 -11.77 4.85 -31.63
N GLU A 104 -11.47 5.04 -30.33
CA GLU A 104 -10.30 5.78 -29.83
C GLU A 104 -9.32 4.91 -29.04
N LEU A 105 -9.54 3.59 -28.93
CA LEU A 105 -8.68 2.68 -28.16
C LEU A 105 -7.71 1.94 -29.08
N GLU A 106 -6.42 2.00 -28.75
CA GLU A 106 -5.39 1.23 -29.42
C GLU A 106 -5.44 -0.25 -28.96
N PRO A 107 -4.97 -1.21 -29.78
CA PRO A 107 -4.77 -2.57 -29.31
C PRO A 107 -3.83 -2.62 -28.10
N GLY A 108 -4.17 -3.38 -27.06
CA GLY A 108 -3.37 -3.43 -25.84
C GLY A 108 -4.10 -4.02 -24.64
N ASP A 109 -3.42 -4.09 -23.51
CA ASP A 109 -3.99 -4.49 -22.22
C ASP A 109 -4.51 -3.27 -21.46
N TYR A 110 -5.73 -3.40 -20.92
CA TYR A 110 -6.43 -2.34 -20.18
C TYR A 110 -6.96 -2.87 -18.84
N GLN A 111 -7.12 -1.97 -17.87
CA GLN A 111 -7.80 -2.22 -16.60
C GLN A 111 -9.08 -1.37 -16.51
N VAL A 112 -10.22 -2.03 -16.32
CA VAL A 112 -11.51 -1.40 -16.02
C VAL A 112 -11.66 -1.29 -14.52
N VAL A 113 -11.88 -0.07 -14.01
CA VAL A 113 -12.08 0.20 -12.58
C VAL A 113 -13.44 0.83 -12.35
N ALA A 114 -14.30 0.15 -11.58
CA ALA A 114 -15.59 0.67 -11.14
C ALA A 114 -15.51 1.08 -9.66
N ARG A 115 -15.97 2.30 -9.35
CA ARG A 115 -16.10 2.81 -7.98
C ARG A 115 -17.51 3.29 -7.70
N PHE A 116 -18.01 2.93 -6.53
CA PHE A 116 -19.26 3.45 -5.98
C PHE A 116 -18.96 4.25 -4.71
N MET A 117 -19.51 5.46 -4.61
CA MET A 117 -19.47 6.29 -3.41
C MET A 117 -20.89 6.70 -3.04
N GLY A 118 -21.44 6.25 -1.92
CA GLY A 118 -22.80 6.62 -1.52
C GLY A 118 -23.39 5.80 -0.37
N LYS A 119 -24.63 6.10 -0.01
CA LYS A 119 -25.33 5.44 1.10
C LYS A 119 -26.10 4.23 0.63
N ILE A 120 -25.80 3.09 1.26
CA ILE A 120 -26.48 1.82 1.00
C ILE A 120 -27.33 1.48 2.21
N LYS A 121 -28.55 1.00 1.96
CA LYS A 121 -29.42 0.42 2.96
C LYS A 121 -29.39 -1.11 2.88
N HIS A 122 -29.22 -1.76 4.02
CA HIS A 122 -29.33 -3.21 4.17
C HIS A 122 -30.50 -3.56 5.09
N GLY A 123 -31.59 -4.10 4.53
CA GLY A 123 -32.78 -4.47 5.32
C GLY A 123 -33.50 -3.28 6.00
N GLU A 124 -33.77 -3.40 7.30
CA GLU A 124 -34.35 -2.32 8.13
C GLU A 124 -33.29 -1.42 8.78
N ASP A 125 -32.02 -1.80 8.71
CA ASP A 125 -30.92 -1.17 9.45
C ASP A 125 -30.24 0.00 8.71
N GLU A 126 -29.31 0.62 9.44
CA GLU A 126 -28.81 1.98 9.33
C GLU A 126 -28.13 2.33 8.00
N LYS A 127 -28.13 3.63 7.69
CA LYS A 127 -27.53 4.19 6.48
C LYS A 127 -26.06 4.44 6.75
N VAL A 128 -25.18 3.75 6.04
CA VAL A 128 -23.74 3.98 6.13
C VAL A 128 -23.22 4.45 4.78
N ASP A 129 -22.33 5.44 4.80
CA ASP A 129 -21.59 5.88 3.63
C ASP A 129 -20.56 4.80 3.26
N HIS A 130 -20.61 4.34 2.02
CA HIS A 130 -19.70 3.33 1.49
C HIS A 130 -18.89 3.89 0.34
N GLU A 131 -17.58 3.63 0.37
CA GLU A 131 -16.73 3.64 -0.81
C GLU A 131 -16.39 2.19 -1.17
N LEU A 132 -16.81 1.75 -2.35
CA LEU A 132 -16.55 0.41 -2.86
C LEU A 132 -15.79 0.50 -4.18
N ARG A 133 -14.91 -0.47 -4.44
CA ARG A 133 -14.06 -0.53 -5.64
C ARG A 133 -13.99 -1.95 -6.18
N ALA A 134 -14.09 -2.10 -7.50
CA ALA A 134 -13.81 -3.34 -8.23
C ALA A 134 -12.98 -3.07 -9.49
N GLU A 135 -12.20 -4.06 -9.89
CA GLU A 135 -11.25 -3.98 -11.00
C GLU A 135 -11.32 -5.23 -11.88
N PHE A 136 -11.09 -5.07 -13.18
CA PHE A 136 -11.08 -6.17 -14.14
C PHE A 136 -10.14 -5.87 -15.31
N ASP A 137 -9.22 -6.79 -15.63
CA ASP A 137 -8.30 -6.65 -16.76
C ASP A 137 -8.89 -7.16 -18.07
N VAL A 138 -8.63 -6.45 -19.16
CA VAL A 138 -9.18 -6.73 -20.49
C VAL A 138 -8.15 -6.47 -21.58
N THR A 139 -8.03 -7.39 -22.54
CA THR A 139 -7.10 -7.25 -23.67
C THR A 139 -7.88 -6.95 -24.95
N ILE A 140 -7.54 -5.86 -25.63
CA ILE A 140 -8.05 -5.51 -26.96
C ILE A 140 -7.09 -6.10 -28.01
N PRO A 141 -7.50 -7.10 -28.81
CA PRO A 141 -6.64 -7.66 -29.83
C PRO A 141 -6.39 -6.62 -30.94
N PRO A 142 -5.25 -6.71 -31.66
CA PRO A 142 -5.03 -5.91 -32.86
C PRO A 142 -6.17 -6.17 -33.85
N ALA A 143 -6.67 -5.10 -34.45
CA ALA A 143 -7.68 -5.21 -35.50
C ALA A 143 -7.15 -6.19 -36.55
N ASP A 144 -7.88 -7.28 -36.78
CA ASP A 144 -7.57 -8.24 -37.83
C ASP A 144 -7.53 -7.42 -39.12
N ASP A 145 -6.34 -7.22 -39.68
CA ASP A 145 -6.07 -6.33 -40.80
C ASP A 145 -6.57 -6.94 -42.11
N GLY A 146 -7.70 -7.66 -42.04
CA GLY A 146 -8.45 -8.25 -43.13
C GLY A 146 -7.52 -8.69 -44.23
N GLY A 147 -6.55 -9.55 -43.88
CA GLY A 147 -5.45 -9.96 -44.73
C GLY A 147 -5.97 -10.16 -46.14
N ASN A 148 -5.71 -9.17 -46.99
CA ASN A 148 -6.23 -9.12 -48.34
C ASN A 148 -5.66 -10.35 -49.04
N GLY A 149 -6.51 -11.37 -49.21
CA GLY A 149 -6.23 -12.60 -49.93
C GLY A 149 -5.94 -12.27 -51.39
N GLY A 150 -4.74 -11.75 -51.64
CA GLY A 150 -4.18 -11.57 -52.96
C GLY A 150 -3.74 -12.93 -53.47
N ASP A 151 -4.54 -13.49 -54.36
CA ASP A 151 -4.15 -14.56 -55.27
C ASP A 151 -2.77 -14.24 -55.88
N GLN A 152 -1.72 -14.94 -55.43
CA GLN A 152 -0.43 -14.98 -56.10
C GLN A 152 -0.44 -16.12 -57.13
N ASP A 153 -1.02 -15.84 -58.29
CA ASP A 153 -0.79 -16.56 -59.53
C ASP A 153 0.27 -15.84 -60.38
N GLY A 154 1.34 -16.55 -60.73
CA GLY A 154 2.31 -16.22 -61.79
C GLY A 154 3.45 -15.28 -61.37
N ASP A 155 4.64 -15.26 -61.96
CA ASP A 155 5.18 -15.89 -63.17
C ASP A 155 6.70 -15.64 -63.19
N SER A 156 7.37 -16.47 -63.97
CA SER A 156 8.78 -16.68 -64.35
C SER A 156 9.82 -15.54 -64.51
N GLY A 157 11.10 -15.94 -64.43
CA GLY A 157 12.27 -15.37 -65.15
C GLY A 157 13.50 -15.10 -64.26
N ALA A 158 14.56 -15.92 -64.25
CA ALA A 158 15.76 -15.87 -65.12
C ALA A 158 16.37 -14.44 -65.23
N THR A 159 17.61 -14.09 -64.85
CA THR A 159 18.97 -14.56 -65.21
C THR A 159 19.95 -13.73 -64.34
N GLY A 160 21.06 -14.24 -63.79
CA GLY A 160 22.34 -14.44 -64.49
C GLY A 160 23.08 -13.12 -64.78
N GLY A 161 24.18 -12.84 -64.07
CA GLY A 161 25.06 -11.71 -64.36
C GLY A 161 26.18 -11.53 -63.35
N ASP A 162 27.28 -12.26 -63.54
CA ASP A 162 28.61 -11.92 -63.05
C ASP A 162 29.04 -10.59 -63.69
N ASP A 163 29.69 -9.68 -62.93
CA ASP A 163 30.71 -8.81 -63.53
C ASP A 163 31.80 -8.42 -62.52
N ASP A 164 33.00 -8.43 -63.08
CA ASP A 164 34.32 -8.46 -62.45
C ASP A 164 34.98 -7.06 -62.49
N GLY A 165 35.80 -6.78 -61.48
CA GLY A 165 36.96 -5.89 -61.57
C GLY A 165 36.73 -4.36 -61.57
N SER A 166 37.49 -3.64 -60.74
CA SER A 166 38.58 -2.77 -61.24
C SER A 166 39.13 -1.79 -60.19
N THR A 167 40.46 -1.84 -60.03
CA THR A 167 41.43 -0.74 -59.81
C THR A 167 41.41 0.12 -58.53
N GLY A 168 42.37 -0.20 -57.65
CA GLY A 168 43.51 0.64 -57.27
C GLY A 168 43.35 2.17 -57.21
N GLY A 169 43.50 2.72 -55.99
CA GLY A 169 43.74 4.13 -55.72
C GLY A 169 44.57 4.29 -54.45
N ASP A 170 45.79 4.81 -54.63
CA ASP A 170 46.82 5.06 -53.63
C ASP A 170 46.57 6.38 -52.88
N GLY A 171 46.85 6.39 -51.57
CA GLY A 171 47.27 7.57 -50.82
C GLY A 171 46.23 8.62 -50.41
N THR A 172 45.81 8.57 -49.14
CA THR A 172 45.77 9.76 -48.24
C THR A 172 45.61 9.29 -46.81
N GLY A 173 46.44 9.80 -45.89
CA GLY A 173 46.38 9.47 -44.47
C GLY A 173 45.03 9.87 -43.89
N GLY A 174 44.20 8.85 -43.63
CA GLY A 174 42.96 8.99 -42.89
C GLY A 174 43.31 9.08 -41.42
N ASP A 175 42.99 10.23 -40.84
CA ASP A 175 42.73 10.39 -39.43
C ASP A 175 41.88 9.18 -38.98
N GLN A 176 42.45 8.29 -38.17
CA GLN A 176 41.67 7.28 -37.45
C GLN A 176 40.84 8.08 -36.45
N SER A 177 39.74 8.66 -36.94
CA SER A 177 38.63 9.06 -36.09
C SER A 177 38.22 7.78 -35.38
N ASP A 178 38.68 7.66 -34.14
CA ASP A 178 38.24 6.69 -33.16
C ASP A 178 36.71 6.77 -33.18
N GLY A 179 36.10 5.83 -33.89
CA GLY A 179 34.67 5.79 -34.11
C GLY A 179 34.07 5.33 -32.80
N GLY A 180 34.00 6.26 -31.84
CA GLY A 180 33.34 6.04 -30.57
C GLY A 180 31.97 5.48 -30.88
N GLU A 181 31.74 4.25 -30.46
CA GLU A 181 30.44 3.62 -30.57
C GLU A 181 29.46 4.55 -29.85
N VAL A 182 28.44 5.01 -30.57
CA VAL A 182 27.39 5.83 -29.96
C VAL A 182 26.65 4.93 -28.98
N PRO A 183 26.52 5.30 -27.69
CA PRO A 183 25.82 4.49 -26.70
C PRO A 183 24.43 4.11 -27.19
N ARG A 184 23.99 2.88 -26.91
CA ARG A 184 22.63 2.45 -27.26
C ARG A 184 21.65 3.10 -26.28
N ASN A 185 20.56 3.68 -26.80
CA ASN A 185 19.49 4.21 -25.97
C ASN A 185 18.54 3.11 -25.50
N VAL A 186 18.13 3.16 -24.23
CA VAL A 186 17.14 2.27 -23.62
C VAL A 186 16.06 3.09 -22.92
N ASN A 187 14.82 2.58 -22.86
CA ASN A 187 13.74 3.29 -22.16
C ASN A 187 13.74 2.94 -20.68
N ILE A 188 13.34 3.88 -19.83
CA ILE A 188 13.12 3.68 -18.40
C ILE A 188 11.64 3.89 -18.09
N ASP A 189 11.03 2.91 -17.43
CA ASP A 189 9.73 3.08 -16.78
C ASP A 189 9.94 3.75 -15.43
N VAL A 190 9.15 4.79 -15.16
CA VAL A 190 9.21 5.56 -13.91
C VAL A 190 7.86 5.49 -13.22
N THR A 191 7.84 4.99 -11.99
CA THR A 191 6.68 5.00 -11.10
C THR A 191 6.98 5.92 -9.93
N VAL A 192 6.00 6.75 -9.56
CA VAL A 192 6.12 7.67 -8.42
C VAL A 192 4.98 7.39 -7.47
N THR A 193 5.30 7.15 -6.21
CA THR A 193 4.33 6.97 -5.13
C THR A 193 4.57 8.04 -4.09
N SER A 194 3.49 8.75 -3.73
CA SER A 194 3.53 9.62 -2.56
C SER A 194 3.59 8.72 -1.33
N ILE A 195 4.66 8.85 -0.56
CA ILE A 195 4.71 8.31 0.79
C ILE A 195 4.41 9.50 1.68
N ASP A 196 3.25 9.46 2.33
CA ASP A 196 2.97 10.41 3.41
C ASP A 196 3.97 10.06 4.51
N THR A 197 5.05 10.83 4.63
CA THR A 197 5.93 10.64 5.76
C THR A 197 5.25 11.29 6.93
N GLU A 198 4.98 10.47 7.90
CA GLU A 198 4.88 10.61 9.34
C GLU A 198 5.16 12.00 10.01
N ALA A 199 5.90 12.92 9.38
CA ALA A 199 5.98 14.34 9.76
C ALA A 199 4.86 15.23 9.13
N GLY A 200 3.94 14.66 8.37
CA GLY A 200 3.08 15.39 7.43
C GLY A 200 3.87 15.96 6.25
N ILE A 201 5.06 15.42 6.00
CA ILE A 201 5.91 15.77 4.88
C ILE A 201 5.67 14.71 3.81
N LEU A 202 5.11 15.12 2.68
CA LEU A 202 5.00 14.22 1.54
C LEU A 202 6.41 13.99 0.99
N GLU A 203 6.92 12.76 1.04
CA GLU A 203 8.08 12.35 0.24
C GLU A 203 7.58 11.63 -1.01
N SER A 204 8.31 11.78 -2.10
CA SER A 204 8.01 11.07 -3.35
C SER A 204 8.97 9.91 -3.52
N HIS A 205 8.49 8.69 -3.33
CA HIS A 205 9.27 7.52 -3.69
C HIS A 205 9.21 7.29 -5.19
N VAL A 206 10.37 7.11 -5.80
CA VAL A 206 10.52 6.95 -7.23
C VAL A 206 11.15 5.60 -7.49
N ASP A 207 10.41 4.72 -8.17
CA ASP A 207 10.86 3.43 -8.65
C ASP A 207 11.13 3.53 -10.16
N ALA A 208 12.30 3.05 -10.59
CA ALA A 208 12.69 3.06 -12.00
C ALA A 208 13.12 1.67 -12.48
N GLU A 209 12.73 1.31 -13.71
CA GLU A 209 13.06 0.02 -14.34
C GLU A 209 13.48 0.20 -15.81
N LEU A 210 14.63 -0.35 -16.20
CA LEU A 210 15.05 -0.41 -17.60
C LEU A 210 14.15 -1.37 -18.39
N LYS A 211 13.58 -0.90 -19.50
CA LYS A 211 12.87 -1.73 -20.47
C LYS A 211 13.83 -2.31 -21.50
N LEU A 212 14.33 -3.50 -21.19
CA LEU A 212 15.23 -4.25 -22.07
C LEU A 212 14.44 -5.13 -23.05
N ALA A 213 14.98 -5.31 -24.26
CA ALA A 213 14.38 -6.23 -25.23
C ALA A 213 14.49 -7.70 -24.73
N GLN A 214 13.54 -8.57 -25.10
CA GLN A 214 13.49 -9.98 -24.67
C GLN A 214 14.78 -10.80 -24.90
N SER A 215 15.68 -10.34 -25.76
CA SER A 215 16.97 -10.99 -26.04
C SER A 215 18.11 -10.59 -25.09
N GLN A 216 17.92 -9.57 -24.25
CA GLN A 216 18.90 -9.10 -23.27
C GLN A 216 18.63 -9.78 -21.92
N SER A 217 19.64 -9.77 -21.03
CA SER A 217 19.64 -10.52 -19.77
C SER A 217 18.41 -10.20 -18.89
N ALA A 218 17.35 -10.99 -19.05
CA ALA A 218 16.08 -10.81 -18.34
C ALA A 218 16.20 -11.06 -16.83
N ASP A 219 17.30 -11.67 -16.37
CA ASP A 219 17.60 -11.87 -14.96
C ASP A 219 18.36 -10.69 -14.33
N GLY A 220 18.64 -9.63 -15.09
CA GLY A 220 19.36 -8.44 -14.62
C GLY A 220 20.88 -8.63 -14.48
N SER A 221 21.42 -9.81 -14.79
CA SER A 221 22.85 -10.06 -14.74
C SER A 221 23.56 -9.29 -15.86
N GLY A 222 24.69 -8.64 -15.53
CA GLY A 222 25.46 -7.87 -16.51
C GLY A 222 24.99 -6.42 -16.70
N ILE A 223 24.06 -5.93 -15.86
CA ILE A 223 23.67 -4.52 -15.82
C ILE A 223 24.41 -3.84 -14.68
N LYS A 224 25.15 -2.77 -15.00
CA LYS A 224 25.80 -1.92 -14.01
C LYS A 224 25.88 -0.48 -14.49
N GLY A 225 25.50 0.48 -13.65
CA GLY A 225 25.59 1.90 -14.01
C GLY A 225 25.18 2.84 -12.90
N ASP A 226 25.16 4.12 -13.23
CA ASP A 226 24.75 5.20 -12.36
C ASP A 226 23.31 5.59 -12.69
N TRP A 227 22.46 5.72 -11.68
CA TRP A 227 21.09 6.20 -11.81
C TRP A 227 21.00 7.62 -11.27
N THR A 228 20.38 8.54 -12.01
CA THR A 228 20.12 9.90 -11.53
C THR A 228 18.62 10.18 -11.59
N PHE A 229 18.07 10.62 -10.46
CA PHE A 229 16.66 10.95 -10.27
C PHE A 229 16.56 12.44 -10.02
N LYS A 230 15.65 13.11 -10.73
CA LYS A 230 15.50 14.57 -10.69
C LYS A 230 14.03 14.96 -10.62
N ALA A 231 13.67 15.79 -9.64
CA ALA A 231 12.37 16.45 -9.57
C ALA A 231 12.48 17.91 -10.01
N THR A 232 11.66 18.30 -10.99
CA THR A 232 11.59 19.70 -11.47
C THR A 232 10.16 20.20 -11.34
N LYS A 233 9.96 21.38 -10.74
CA LYS A 233 8.64 22.00 -10.62
C LYS A 233 8.20 22.54 -11.98
N LYS A 234 7.03 22.12 -12.48
CA LYS A 234 6.56 22.49 -13.83
C LYS A 234 6.19 23.97 -13.97
N SER A 235 5.87 24.65 -12.88
CA SER A 235 5.44 26.05 -12.91
C SER A 235 6.53 27.02 -13.36
N ASP A 236 7.80 26.71 -13.05
CA ASP A 236 8.94 27.61 -13.26
C ASP A 236 10.23 26.90 -13.66
N ASP A 237 10.16 25.60 -13.97
CA ASP A 237 11.29 24.73 -14.30
C ASP A 237 12.39 24.71 -13.23
N SER A 238 12.05 25.00 -11.96
CA SER A 238 13.01 24.96 -10.86
C SER A 238 13.34 23.53 -10.44
N LEU A 239 14.62 23.24 -10.25
CA LEU A 239 15.09 21.98 -9.67
C LEU A 239 14.73 21.94 -8.19
N VAL A 240 13.98 20.92 -7.78
CA VAL A 240 13.51 20.71 -6.40
C VAL A 240 14.48 19.79 -5.66
N ASP A 241 14.75 18.62 -6.24
CA ASP A 241 15.68 17.64 -5.68
C ASP A 241 16.36 16.81 -6.79
N GLU A 242 17.57 16.36 -6.53
CA GLU A 242 18.38 15.52 -7.43
C GLU A 242 19.21 14.53 -6.62
N LYS A 243 19.07 13.23 -6.91
CA LYS A 243 19.82 12.15 -6.25
C LYS A 243 20.46 11.24 -7.30
N THR A 244 21.74 10.92 -7.11
CA THR A 244 22.48 9.98 -7.94
C THR A 244 22.89 8.77 -7.12
N LEU A 245 22.53 7.58 -7.61
CA LEU A 245 22.93 6.28 -7.06
C LEU A 245 24.03 5.70 -7.96
N PRO A 246 25.31 5.81 -7.56
CA PRO A 246 26.40 5.32 -8.38
C PRO A 246 26.54 3.80 -8.31
N ASP A 247 27.12 3.21 -9.34
CA ASP A 247 27.57 1.80 -9.39
C ASP A 247 26.47 0.77 -9.04
N GLN A 248 25.20 1.05 -9.34
CA GLN A 248 24.10 0.13 -9.07
C GLN A 248 24.14 -1.09 -10.00
N GLU A 249 23.78 -2.25 -9.46
CA GLU A 249 23.67 -3.50 -10.21
C GLU A 249 22.19 -3.85 -10.46
N GLY A 250 21.89 -4.36 -11.66
CA GLY A 250 20.55 -4.78 -12.04
C GLY A 250 19.72 -3.72 -12.77
N PRO A 251 18.52 -4.09 -13.25
CA PRO A 251 17.70 -3.25 -14.12
C PRO A 251 16.82 -2.24 -13.37
N LYS A 252 16.89 -2.21 -12.03
CA LYS A 252 16.00 -1.43 -11.17
C LYS A 252 16.80 -0.57 -10.21
N ALA A 253 16.25 0.59 -9.90
CA ALA A 253 16.72 1.43 -8.82
C ALA A 253 15.53 2.23 -8.25
N ASP A 254 15.61 2.55 -6.97
CA ASP A 254 14.61 3.33 -6.26
C ASP A 254 15.27 4.38 -5.35
N THR A 255 14.59 5.50 -5.15
CA THR A 255 14.99 6.54 -4.20
C THR A 255 13.79 7.36 -3.75
N ALA A 256 13.86 7.96 -2.56
CA ALA A 256 12.96 9.04 -2.16
C ALA A 256 13.49 10.38 -2.70
N LEU A 257 12.63 11.26 -3.21
CA LEU A 257 12.92 12.65 -3.55
C LEU A 257 12.19 13.59 -2.58
N ASP A 258 12.85 14.68 -2.19
CA ASP A 258 12.38 15.66 -1.20
C ASP A 258 11.36 16.63 -1.84
N VAL A 259 10.28 16.11 -2.42
CA VAL A 259 9.21 16.87 -3.08
C VAL A 259 8.05 17.06 -2.11
N THR A 260 8.11 18.11 -1.31
CA THR A 260 7.20 18.28 -0.16
C THR A 260 6.09 19.29 -0.38
N GLU A 261 6.27 20.21 -1.34
CA GLU A 261 5.31 21.28 -1.60
C GLU A 261 4.21 20.80 -2.56
N PRO A 262 2.96 21.23 -2.36
CA PRO A 262 1.93 21.06 -3.36
C PRO A 262 2.29 21.70 -4.71
N GLY A 263 1.96 21.02 -5.80
CA GLY A 263 2.23 21.46 -7.17
C GLY A 263 2.37 20.32 -8.18
N GLU A 264 2.58 20.70 -9.44
CA GLU A 264 2.90 19.76 -10.52
C GLU A 264 4.43 19.68 -10.74
N TYR A 265 4.92 18.47 -10.87
CA TYR A 265 6.33 18.14 -11.00
C TYR A 265 6.56 17.22 -12.21
N LEU A 266 7.75 17.33 -12.79
CA LEU A 266 8.29 16.38 -13.74
C LEU A 266 9.41 15.60 -13.04
N ILE A 267 9.20 14.30 -12.87
CA ILE A 267 10.23 13.39 -12.38
C ILE A 267 10.98 12.83 -13.59
N GLN A 268 12.29 13.07 -13.66
CA GLN A 268 13.16 12.56 -14.72
C GLN A 268 14.15 11.55 -14.13
N VAL A 269 14.33 10.43 -14.81
CA VAL A 269 15.30 9.41 -14.43
C VAL A 269 16.23 9.15 -15.59
N THR A 270 17.54 9.14 -15.33
CA THR A 270 18.55 8.75 -16.31
C THR A 270 19.40 7.60 -15.78
N PHE A 271 19.86 6.76 -16.71
CA PHE A 271 20.78 5.67 -16.44
C PHE A 271 21.98 5.77 -17.37
N ASP A 272 23.18 5.77 -16.82
CA ASP A 272 24.43 5.75 -17.59
C ASP A 272 25.25 4.53 -17.15
N GLY A 273 25.40 3.55 -18.04
CA GLY A 273 26.02 2.29 -17.64
C GLY A 273 26.27 1.31 -18.76
N THR A 274 26.35 0.04 -18.37
CA THR A 274 26.55 -1.08 -19.29
C THR A 274 25.46 -2.13 -19.11
N VAL A 275 25.02 -2.72 -20.21
CA VAL A 275 24.13 -3.89 -20.25
C VAL A 275 24.82 -4.96 -21.08
N ASP A 276 25.11 -6.10 -20.47
CA ASP A 276 25.86 -7.20 -21.09
C ASP A 276 27.24 -6.77 -21.63
N GLY A 277 27.83 -5.73 -21.02
CA GLY A 277 29.13 -5.15 -21.38
C GLY A 277 29.09 -4.11 -22.52
N GLU A 278 27.92 -3.83 -23.10
CA GLU A 278 27.73 -2.73 -24.06
C GLU A 278 27.35 -1.44 -23.30
N GLU A 279 27.95 -0.29 -23.66
CA GLU A 279 27.57 1.00 -23.10
C GLU A 279 26.15 1.40 -23.55
N VAL A 280 25.32 1.78 -22.58
CA VAL A 280 23.95 2.22 -22.81
C VAL A 280 23.64 3.50 -22.04
N HIS A 281 22.71 4.26 -22.59
CA HIS A 281 22.11 5.42 -21.95
C HIS A 281 20.60 5.24 -21.86
N GLY A 282 20.03 5.40 -20.67
CA GLY A 282 18.60 5.28 -20.43
C GLY A 282 17.99 6.60 -20.00
N GLU A 283 16.79 6.90 -20.49
CA GLU A 283 16.01 8.06 -20.04
C GLU A 283 14.54 7.65 -19.84
N GLY A 284 13.92 8.22 -18.81
CA GLY A 284 12.49 8.07 -18.50
C GLY A 284 11.97 9.30 -17.77
N ASN A 285 10.67 9.55 -17.85
CA ASN A 285 10.04 10.63 -17.10
C ASN A 285 8.59 10.30 -16.73
N LYS A 286 8.10 10.90 -15.64
CA LYS A 286 6.71 10.82 -15.20
C LYS A 286 6.24 12.16 -14.66
N ASP A 287 5.04 12.56 -15.06
CA ASP A 287 4.32 13.67 -14.46
C ASP A 287 3.78 13.26 -13.09
N TYR A 288 4.01 14.11 -12.10
CA TYR A 288 3.65 13.85 -10.71
C TYR A 288 2.99 15.09 -10.09
N GLU A 289 1.84 14.91 -9.45
CA GLU A 289 1.08 16.01 -8.85
C GLU A 289 0.93 15.77 -7.35
N ILE A 290 1.38 16.73 -6.56
CA ILE A 290 1.04 16.83 -5.15
C ILE A 290 -0.11 17.82 -5.05
N THR A 291 -1.32 17.31 -4.83
CA THR A 291 -2.46 18.18 -4.55
C THR A 291 -2.28 18.78 -3.16
N GLU A 292 -2.59 20.07 -3.00
CA GLU A 292 -2.82 20.62 -1.67
C GLU A 292 -3.84 19.70 -0.99
N PRO A 293 -3.59 19.22 0.24
CA PRO A 293 -4.64 18.56 1.00
C PRO A 293 -5.80 19.54 1.00
N GLY A 294 -6.89 19.17 0.33
CA GLY A 294 -7.99 20.09 0.13
C GLY A 294 -8.37 20.67 1.49
N GLU A 295 -8.57 21.99 1.58
CA GLU A 295 -9.17 22.56 2.79
C GLU A 295 -10.37 21.68 3.12
N PRO A 296 -10.44 21.07 4.32
CA PRO A 296 -11.51 20.16 4.65
C PRO A 296 -12.83 20.87 4.33
N THR A 297 -13.53 20.36 3.31
CA THR A 297 -14.63 21.10 2.68
C THR A 297 -15.83 21.24 3.60
N ASP A 298 -15.85 20.42 4.64
CA ASP A 298 -16.70 20.58 5.79
C ASP A 298 -15.83 21.09 6.95
N PRO A 299 -16.21 22.20 7.62
CA PRO A 299 -15.54 22.55 8.87
C PRO A 299 -15.59 21.32 9.77
N PRO A 300 -14.49 20.97 10.45
CA PRO A 300 -14.48 19.82 11.34
C PRO A 300 -15.70 19.91 12.25
N THR A 301 -16.53 18.87 12.25
CA THR A 301 -17.67 18.84 13.17
C THR A 301 -17.04 18.75 14.56
N PRO A 302 -17.27 19.73 15.46
CA PRO A 302 -16.77 19.64 16.82
C PRO A 302 -17.25 18.31 17.39
N GLY A 303 -16.31 17.48 17.82
CA GLY A 303 -16.64 16.13 18.25
C GLY A 303 -16.09 14.99 17.40
N ASP A 304 -15.44 15.24 16.27
CA ASP A 304 -14.88 14.21 15.37
C ASP A 304 -13.33 14.17 15.38
N GLU A 305 -12.71 14.73 16.41
CA GLU A 305 -11.25 14.76 16.56
C GLU A 305 -10.68 13.34 16.74
N LYS A 306 -9.53 13.07 16.10
CA LYS A 306 -8.83 11.79 16.19
C LYS A 306 -7.32 12.01 16.27
N LEU A 307 -6.59 11.08 16.86
CA LEU A 307 -5.13 11.09 16.83
C LEU A 307 -4.64 10.18 15.69
N LYS A 308 -3.54 10.60 15.06
CA LYS A 308 -2.78 9.84 14.07
C LYS A 308 -1.30 9.93 14.40
N THR A 309 -0.59 8.82 14.53
CA THR A 309 0.80 8.78 14.99
C THR A 309 1.69 8.24 13.87
N GLY A 310 2.55 9.12 13.39
CA GLY A 310 3.70 8.75 12.59
C GLY A 310 4.99 8.62 13.43
N TYR A 311 6.04 8.21 12.77
CA TYR A 311 7.41 7.88 13.07
C TYR A 311 8.35 8.46 11.97
N SER A 312 9.52 8.97 12.29
CA SER A 312 10.54 9.19 11.26
C SER A 312 11.90 8.85 11.80
N TYR A 313 12.85 8.54 10.92
CA TYR A 313 14.21 8.25 11.33
C TYR A 313 15.17 9.31 10.79
N LYS A 314 15.63 10.18 11.69
CA LYS A 314 16.51 11.31 11.34
C LYS A 314 17.67 11.40 12.30
N ASP A 315 18.87 11.56 11.75
CA ASP A 315 20.11 11.76 12.51
C ASP A 315 20.38 10.68 13.59
N GLY A 316 19.97 9.44 13.32
CA GLY A 316 20.14 8.31 14.24
C GLY A 316 19.13 8.26 15.40
N LYS A 317 18.03 9.01 15.29
CA LYS A 317 16.94 9.06 16.26
C LYS A 317 15.63 8.64 15.62
N HIS A 318 14.81 7.96 16.41
CA HIS A 318 13.44 7.61 16.08
C HIS A 318 12.54 8.77 16.54
N ILE A 319 11.70 9.32 15.69
CA ILE A 319 10.90 10.51 15.98
C ILE A 319 9.44 10.12 15.83
N LEU A 320 8.70 9.93 16.93
CA LEU A 320 7.26 9.70 16.85
C LEU A 320 6.53 11.04 16.88
N GLN A 321 5.63 11.28 15.93
CA GLN A 321 4.81 12.48 15.82
C GLN A 321 3.33 12.10 15.86
N THR A 322 2.60 12.58 16.86
CA THR A 322 1.14 12.43 16.90
C THR A 322 0.47 13.72 16.48
N THR A 323 -0.43 13.63 15.51
CA THR A 323 -1.23 14.72 14.95
C THR A 323 -2.69 14.52 15.32
N MET A 324 -3.36 15.58 15.77
CA MET A 324 -4.80 15.62 15.97
C MET A 324 -5.48 16.04 14.67
N LEU A 325 -6.22 15.11 14.07
CA LEU A 325 -7.05 15.35 12.90
C LEU A 325 -8.37 16.01 13.30
N ASN A 326 -8.96 16.77 12.38
CA ASN A 326 -10.24 17.46 12.56
C ASN A 326 -10.29 18.43 13.74
N ALA A 327 -9.17 19.07 14.06
CA ALA A 327 -9.10 20.18 15.01
C ALA A 327 -8.32 21.36 14.41
N GLU A 328 -8.75 22.59 14.64
CA GLU A 328 -7.98 23.79 14.25
C GLU A 328 -6.97 24.18 15.34
N MET A 329 -7.36 23.98 16.60
CA MET A 329 -6.56 24.35 17.77
C MET A 329 -6.67 23.25 18.83
N ALA A 330 -5.55 22.93 19.46
CA ALA A 330 -5.53 22.07 20.64
C ALA A 330 -4.61 22.68 21.71
N LYS A 331 -5.03 22.57 22.96
CA LYS A 331 -4.23 22.94 24.14
C LYS A 331 -4.39 21.91 25.22
N GLY A 332 -3.32 21.22 25.59
CA GLY A 332 -3.43 20.15 26.57
C GLY A 332 -2.14 19.42 26.88
N ASN A 333 -2.29 18.29 27.56
CA ASN A 333 -1.23 17.35 27.86
C ASN A 333 -1.20 16.26 26.79
N TRP A 334 0.00 15.99 26.29
CA TRP A 334 0.23 14.92 25.33
C TRP A 334 1.15 13.87 25.96
N GLY A 335 0.89 12.60 25.68
CA GLY A 335 1.68 11.49 26.16
C GLY A 335 1.86 10.43 25.08
N ILE A 336 3.01 9.78 25.08
CA ILE A 336 3.28 8.61 24.25
C ILE A 336 3.98 7.55 25.09
N ALA A 337 3.60 6.29 24.92
CA ALA A 337 4.25 5.14 25.53
C ALA A 337 4.42 4.03 24.49
N ILE A 338 5.62 3.44 24.42
CA ILE A 338 5.94 2.33 23.53
C ILE A 338 6.57 1.18 24.33
N ALA A 339 6.19 -0.05 23.99
CA ALA A 339 6.66 -1.27 24.61
C ALA A 339 7.17 -2.23 23.53
N HIS A 340 8.41 -2.70 23.69
CA HIS A 340 8.96 -3.74 22.83
C HIS A 340 8.27 -5.08 23.14
N GLU A 341 8.09 -5.95 22.13
CA GLU A 341 7.40 -7.26 22.28
C GLU A 341 8.03 -8.18 23.34
N THR A 342 9.32 -7.97 23.65
CA THR A 342 10.03 -8.73 24.69
C THR A 342 10.02 -8.07 26.06
N ALA A 343 9.36 -6.93 26.23
CA ALA A 343 9.19 -6.26 27.52
C ALA A 343 8.59 -7.22 28.55
N GLN A 344 9.28 -7.41 29.67
CA GLN A 344 8.83 -8.31 30.75
C GLN A 344 8.36 -7.53 31.98
N SER A 345 8.59 -6.22 32.00
CA SER A 345 8.34 -5.35 33.15
C SER A 345 7.95 -3.94 32.72
N GLU A 346 7.32 -3.19 33.63
CA GLU A 346 6.98 -1.77 33.42
C GLU A 346 8.25 -0.93 33.15
N ASP A 347 9.41 -1.34 33.66
CA ASP A 347 10.70 -0.67 33.43
C ASP A 347 11.20 -0.78 31.97
N ASP A 348 10.61 -1.67 31.16
CA ASP A 348 10.96 -1.85 29.75
C ASP A 348 10.10 -0.97 28.81
N ILE A 349 9.15 -0.20 29.36
CA ILE A 349 8.29 0.73 28.63
C ILE A 349 9.01 2.06 28.47
N LEU A 350 9.15 2.53 27.23
CA LEU A 350 9.67 3.85 26.93
C LEU A 350 8.49 4.82 26.83
N TYR A 351 8.59 5.98 27.48
CA TYR A 351 7.50 6.94 27.48
C TYR A 351 8.02 8.37 27.47
N LYS A 352 7.24 9.27 26.90
CA LYS A 352 7.47 10.71 26.90
C LYS A 352 6.14 11.44 27.03
N TYR A 353 6.20 12.67 27.55
CA TYR A 353 5.02 13.51 27.69
C TYR A 353 5.39 14.99 27.54
N VAL A 354 4.42 15.81 27.13
CA VAL A 354 4.52 17.27 27.06
C VAL A 354 3.31 17.86 27.77
N GLU A 355 3.55 18.77 28.71
CA GLU A 355 2.49 19.47 29.46
C GLU A 355 2.14 20.81 28.81
N ASP A 356 0.87 21.20 28.90
CA ASP A 356 0.37 22.50 28.47
C ASP A 356 0.79 22.88 27.02
N HIS A 357 0.86 21.89 26.12
CA HIS A 357 1.26 22.07 24.73
C HIS A 357 0.16 22.77 23.94
N GLU A 358 0.53 23.79 23.16
CA GLU A 358 -0.37 24.48 22.23
C GLU A 358 -0.05 24.03 20.79
N GLY A 359 -1.07 23.54 20.08
CA GLY A 359 -0.96 23.03 18.72
C GLY A 359 -1.53 21.62 18.58
N VAL A 360 -1.87 21.26 17.35
CA VAL A 360 -2.47 19.96 16.98
C VAL A 360 -1.42 18.87 16.68
N ILE A 361 -0.14 19.13 16.92
CA ILE A 361 0.97 18.20 16.65
C ILE A 361 1.89 18.15 17.86
N ALA A 362 2.23 16.94 18.34
CA ALA A 362 3.26 16.71 19.35
C ALA A 362 4.30 15.70 18.83
N GLU A 363 5.58 15.95 19.13
CA GLU A 363 6.72 15.17 18.63
C GLU A 363 7.62 14.67 19.77
N TRP A 364 8.12 13.44 19.64
CA TRP A 364 8.99 12.79 20.61
C TRP A 364 10.13 12.03 19.96
N GLU A 365 11.35 12.42 20.29
CA GLU A 365 12.56 11.68 19.89
C GLU A 365 12.85 10.51 20.84
N PHE A 366 13.16 9.33 20.33
CA PHE A 366 13.66 8.18 21.08
C PHE A 366 15.07 7.84 20.58
N ASP A 367 16.00 7.78 21.53
CA ASP A 367 17.35 7.31 21.24
C ASP A 367 17.32 5.79 21.05
N LYS A 368 17.88 5.31 19.94
CA LYS A 368 18.17 3.90 19.63
C LYS A 368 17.14 2.91 20.18
N LEU A 369 16.07 2.69 19.43
CA LEU A 369 15.19 1.56 19.65
C LEU A 369 15.94 0.27 19.29
N LYS A 370 15.69 -0.80 20.06
CA LYS A 370 16.22 -2.12 19.71
C LYS A 370 15.42 -2.67 18.52
N PRO A 371 16.05 -3.42 17.61
CA PRO A 371 15.31 -4.14 16.57
C PRO A 371 14.27 -5.09 17.17
N GLY A 372 13.09 -5.13 16.56
CA GLY A 372 11.94 -5.95 16.96
C GLY A 372 10.62 -5.18 16.96
N HIS A 373 9.54 -5.87 17.30
CA HIS A 373 8.18 -5.33 17.26
C HIS A 373 7.88 -4.44 18.48
N TYR A 374 7.23 -3.30 18.25
CA TYR A 374 6.77 -2.37 19.28
C TYR A 374 5.26 -2.18 19.20
N TYR A 375 4.67 -2.04 20.37
CA TYR A 375 3.30 -1.59 20.58
C TYR A 375 3.34 -0.22 21.21
N GLY A 376 2.52 0.70 20.72
CA GLY A 376 2.49 2.08 21.17
C GLY A 376 1.09 2.58 21.46
N VAL A 377 1.03 3.60 22.31
CA VAL A 377 -0.19 4.38 22.53
C VAL A 377 0.17 5.86 22.66
N SER A 378 -0.55 6.69 21.92
CA SER A 378 -0.53 8.15 22.06
C SER A 378 -1.82 8.60 22.74
N VAL A 379 -1.72 9.64 23.58
CA VAL A 379 -2.84 10.16 24.37
C VAL A 379 -2.79 11.68 24.37
N PHE A 380 -3.96 12.30 24.17
CA PHE A 380 -4.19 13.73 24.39
C PHE A 380 -5.25 13.92 25.48
N GLU A 381 -5.03 14.88 26.37
CA GLU A 381 -6.02 15.38 27.32
C GLU A 381 -5.96 16.91 27.37
N GLY A 382 -7.06 17.60 27.07
CA GLY A 382 -7.08 19.05 27.08
C GLY A 382 -8.32 19.65 26.44
N GLU A 383 -8.12 20.80 25.80
CA GLU A 383 -9.14 21.52 25.05
C GLU A 383 -8.81 21.46 23.55
N ALA A 384 -9.71 20.93 22.72
CA ALA A 384 -9.64 20.98 21.27
C ALA A 384 -10.80 21.81 20.75
N ASP A 385 -10.52 22.85 19.97
CA ASP A 385 -11.52 23.79 19.42
C ASP A 385 -12.52 24.36 20.44
N GLY A 386 -12.08 24.53 21.69
CA GLY A 386 -12.92 25.06 22.77
C GLY A 386 -13.63 24.00 23.63
N GLU A 387 -13.51 22.72 23.27
CA GLU A 387 -14.17 21.60 23.94
C GLU A 387 -13.17 20.76 24.73
N ILE A 388 -13.55 20.35 25.95
CA ILE A 388 -12.74 19.43 26.76
C ILE A 388 -12.78 18.06 26.09
N THR A 389 -11.60 17.61 25.65
CA THR A 389 -11.43 16.44 24.81
C THR A 389 -10.30 15.58 25.35
N ALA A 390 -10.52 14.26 25.30
CA ALA A 390 -9.48 13.28 25.55
C ALA A 390 -9.52 12.23 24.44
N LEU A 391 -8.37 11.97 23.83
CA LEU A 391 -8.20 11.09 22.68
C LEU A 391 -7.06 10.12 22.93
N TYR A 392 -7.16 8.92 22.35
CA TYR A 392 -6.04 8.00 22.23
C TYR A 392 -5.94 7.45 20.83
N GLU A 393 -4.79 6.87 20.54
CA GLU A 393 -4.55 6.01 19.39
C GLU A 393 -3.56 4.92 19.78
N GLU A 394 -3.88 3.68 19.43
CA GLU A 394 -2.97 2.55 19.49
C GLU A 394 -2.25 2.36 18.14
N PHE A 395 -0.97 2.03 18.19
CA PHE A 395 -0.17 1.80 16.97
C PHE A 395 0.86 0.69 17.18
N GLU A 396 1.31 0.08 16.08
CA GLU A 396 2.34 -0.96 16.10
C GLU A 396 3.35 -0.74 14.97
N PHE A 397 4.63 -1.07 15.22
CA PHE A 397 5.70 -0.96 14.23
C PHE A 397 6.85 -1.91 14.55
N VAL A 398 7.56 -2.43 13.56
CA VAL A 398 8.81 -3.20 13.73
C VAL A 398 9.98 -2.28 13.49
N VAL A 399 10.99 -2.29 14.37
CA VAL A 399 12.30 -1.69 14.11
C VAL A 399 13.22 -2.74 13.50
N GLU A 400 13.78 -2.47 12.34
CA GLU A 400 14.73 -3.35 11.64
C GLU A 400 16.16 -3.23 12.19
N GLU A 401 17.05 -4.13 11.79
CA GLU A 401 18.45 -4.13 12.26
C GLU A 401 19.23 -2.86 11.88
N ASP A 402 18.86 -2.22 10.76
CA ASP A 402 19.47 -0.99 10.27
C ASP A 402 18.85 0.29 10.88
N GLY A 403 17.79 0.14 11.69
CA GLY A 403 17.06 1.23 12.33
C GLY A 403 15.86 1.77 11.55
N THR A 404 15.58 1.23 10.35
CA THR A 404 14.32 1.50 9.61
C THR A 404 13.13 0.83 10.31
N ILE A 405 11.89 1.13 9.90
CA ILE A 405 10.69 0.48 10.46
C ILE A 405 9.74 -0.12 9.43
N THR A 406 9.00 -1.16 9.80
CA THR A 406 7.95 -1.80 8.99
C THR A 406 6.83 -2.45 9.85
N PRO A 407 5.54 -2.44 9.47
CA PRO A 407 4.91 -1.35 8.74
C PRO A 407 5.01 -0.04 9.54
N ASP A 408 4.78 1.05 8.83
CA ASP A 408 4.54 2.37 9.42
C ASP A 408 3.37 2.27 10.44
N PRO A 409 3.46 2.86 11.64
CA PRO A 409 2.36 2.93 12.61
C PRO A 409 1.05 3.51 12.04
N ASP A 410 1.12 4.26 10.93
CA ASP A 410 0.03 4.87 10.20
C ASP A 410 -0.36 4.11 8.91
N ASN A 411 -0.36 2.78 8.97
CA ASN A 411 -0.65 1.91 7.82
C ASN A 411 -2.13 1.91 7.31
N GLY A 412 -2.85 3.01 7.52
CA GLY A 412 -3.89 3.50 6.61
C GLY A 412 -5.27 2.85 6.65
N ASP A 413 -5.46 1.72 7.32
CA ASP A 413 -6.70 0.94 7.16
C ASP A 413 -7.54 0.72 8.43
N LYS A 414 -7.06 1.11 9.62
CA LYS A 414 -7.85 0.96 10.86
C LYS A 414 -7.71 2.16 11.78
N ASP A 415 -8.87 2.72 12.11
CA ASP A 415 -9.02 3.64 13.23
C ASP A 415 -8.76 2.86 14.53
N ASN A 416 -7.51 2.89 14.99
CA ASN A 416 -7.06 2.25 16.23
C ASN A 416 -7.17 3.21 17.44
N GLY A 417 -7.82 4.35 17.23
CA GLY A 417 -7.98 5.39 18.22
C GLY A 417 -9.44 5.72 18.48
N GLY A 418 -9.64 6.66 19.40
CA GLY A 418 -10.97 7.11 19.73
C GLY A 418 -11.02 8.11 20.87
N LYS A 419 -12.24 8.48 21.21
CA LYS A 419 -12.54 9.34 22.35
C LYS A 419 -12.56 8.54 23.64
N MET A 420 -12.08 9.16 24.70
CA MET A 420 -12.23 8.67 26.05
C MET A 420 -12.92 9.71 26.93
N ASP A 421 -13.40 9.27 28.09
CA ASP A 421 -13.87 10.21 29.10
C ASP A 421 -12.70 11.10 29.58
N PRO A 422 -12.88 12.41 29.82
CA PRO A 422 -11.81 13.28 30.28
C PRO A 422 -11.09 12.80 31.56
N ASP A 423 -11.80 12.15 32.49
CA ASP A 423 -11.17 11.57 33.68
C ASP A 423 -10.32 10.34 33.34
N GLU A 424 -10.71 9.55 32.32
CA GLU A 424 -9.92 8.45 31.78
C GLU A 424 -8.66 8.95 31.07
N GLY A 425 -8.76 10.04 30.30
CA GLY A 425 -7.60 10.67 29.64
C GLY A 425 -6.61 11.24 30.62
N LYS A 426 -7.10 11.89 31.67
CA LYS A 426 -6.23 12.34 32.75
C LYS A 426 -5.52 11.18 33.43
N LYS A 427 -6.23 10.08 33.69
CA LYS A 427 -5.63 8.86 34.26
C LYS A 427 -4.58 8.26 33.30
N ALA A 428 -4.87 8.20 32.01
CA ALA A 428 -3.94 7.68 31.00
C ALA A 428 -2.65 8.53 30.94
N ILE A 429 -2.75 9.86 30.98
CA ILE A 429 -1.59 10.75 31.08
C ILE A 429 -0.81 10.54 32.40
N GLU A 430 -1.50 10.35 33.53
CA GLU A 430 -0.86 10.03 34.81
C GLU A 430 -0.13 8.67 34.78
N ASP A 431 -0.72 7.66 34.14
CA ASP A 431 -0.12 6.34 33.94
C ASP A 431 1.13 6.44 33.06
N ILE A 432 1.07 7.16 31.93
CA ILE A 432 2.23 7.44 31.07
C ILE A 432 3.33 8.15 31.86
N LYS A 433 3.00 9.21 32.61
CA LYS A 433 3.97 9.92 33.47
C LYS A 433 4.61 9.00 34.52
N GLY A 434 3.85 8.01 35.00
CA GLY A 434 4.30 6.98 35.92
C GLY A 434 5.11 5.85 35.28
N GLY A 435 5.34 5.88 33.97
CA GLY A 435 6.04 4.83 33.23
C GLY A 435 5.21 3.58 33.00
N LYS A 436 3.89 3.73 32.95
CA LYS A 436 2.95 2.64 32.71
C LYS A 436 2.24 2.85 31.39
N MET A 437 1.93 1.73 30.73
CA MET A 437 1.03 1.75 29.58
C MET A 437 -0.41 1.91 30.10
N PRO A 438 -1.19 2.88 29.59
CA PRO A 438 -2.60 3.03 29.92
C PRO A 438 -3.40 1.73 29.75
N ASP A 439 -4.36 1.49 30.65
CA ASP A 439 -5.27 0.34 30.59
C ASP A 439 -6.13 0.32 29.30
N THR A 440 -6.22 1.44 28.58
CA THR A 440 -6.94 1.57 27.31
C THR A 440 -6.28 0.79 26.17
N ALA A 441 -4.96 0.59 26.22
CA ALA A 441 -4.16 -0.09 25.19
C ALA A 441 -4.27 -1.63 25.20
N ALA A 442 -5.15 -2.20 26.06
CA ALA A 442 -4.99 -3.57 26.54
C ALA A 442 -6.23 -4.47 26.41
N GLU A 443 -6.94 -4.43 25.28
CA GLU A 443 -7.84 -5.54 24.97
C GLU A 443 -7.09 -6.82 24.56
N GLN A 444 -5.83 -6.77 24.11
CA GLN A 444 -5.07 -7.94 23.60
C GLN A 444 -3.95 -8.50 24.52
N PRO A 445 -3.07 -7.69 25.18
CA PRO A 445 -1.97 -8.21 26.01
C PRO A 445 -2.46 -8.90 27.29
N THR A 446 -3.60 -8.46 27.82
CA THR A 446 -4.19 -9.01 29.04
C THR A 446 -4.61 -10.46 28.84
N TYR A 447 -5.10 -10.85 27.65
CA TYR A 447 -5.39 -12.26 27.33
C TYR A 447 -4.14 -13.11 27.19
N MET A 448 -3.01 -12.56 26.75
CA MET A 448 -1.72 -13.27 26.75
C MET A 448 -1.21 -13.51 28.17
N LEU A 449 -1.33 -12.51 29.05
CA LEU A 449 -0.99 -12.63 30.48
C LEU A 449 -1.90 -13.65 31.20
N TYR A 450 -3.22 -13.58 30.98
CA TYR A 450 -4.17 -14.58 31.48
C TYR A 450 -3.94 -15.96 30.86
N GLY A 451 -3.59 -16.03 29.57
CA GLY A 451 -3.20 -17.26 28.87
C GLY A 451 -1.97 -17.92 29.48
N GLY A 452 -0.95 -17.12 29.84
CA GLY A 452 0.23 -17.57 30.57
C GLY A 452 -0.11 -18.12 31.96
N ILE A 453 -0.95 -17.42 32.73
CA ILE A 453 -1.39 -17.85 34.07
C ILE A 453 -2.23 -19.13 34.00
N VAL A 454 -3.16 -19.23 33.04
CA VAL A 454 -4.01 -20.41 32.84
C VAL A 454 -3.18 -21.61 32.38
N THR A 455 -2.17 -21.39 31.52
CA THR A 455 -1.25 -22.44 31.08
C THR A 455 -0.37 -22.93 32.22
N ALA A 456 0.17 -22.04 33.06
CA ALA A 456 0.94 -22.41 34.25
C ALA A 456 0.10 -23.22 35.25
N LEU A 457 -1.15 -22.81 35.50
CA LEU A 457 -2.10 -23.55 36.33
C LEU A 457 -2.45 -24.92 35.72
N GLY A 458 -2.64 -24.98 34.40
CA GLY A 458 -2.88 -26.21 33.64
C GLY A 458 -1.73 -27.21 33.77
N LEU A 459 -0.48 -26.75 33.62
CA LEU A 459 0.72 -27.58 33.78
C LEU A 459 0.91 -28.06 35.22
N LEU A 460 0.59 -27.22 36.21
CA LEU A 460 0.66 -27.58 37.63
C LEU A 460 -0.35 -28.68 37.97
N ILE A 461 -1.59 -28.57 37.49
CA ILE A 461 -2.62 -29.62 37.63
C ILE A 461 -2.18 -30.90 36.90
N LEU A 462 -1.64 -30.78 35.68
CA LEU A 462 -1.15 -31.93 34.90
C LEU A 462 -0.03 -32.67 35.65
N GLY A 463 0.91 -31.94 36.25
CA GLY A 463 2.00 -32.48 37.07
C GLY A 463 1.49 -33.22 38.31
N ILE A 464 0.47 -32.70 38.99
CA ILE A 464 -0.17 -33.38 40.13
C ILE A 464 -0.83 -34.70 39.69
N VAL A 465 -1.54 -34.70 38.56
CA VAL A 465 -2.20 -35.90 38.01
C VAL A 465 -1.18 -36.94 37.56
N TYR A 466 -0.11 -36.53 36.87
CA TYR A 466 0.96 -37.43 36.43
C TYR A 466 1.71 -38.04 37.61
N ARG A 467 1.99 -37.26 38.66
CA ARG A 467 2.60 -37.74 39.89
C ARG A 467 1.74 -38.81 40.56
N ARG A 468 0.43 -38.59 40.68
CA ARG A 468 -0.51 -39.61 41.23
C ARG A 468 -0.52 -40.90 40.41
N LYS A 469 -0.43 -40.81 39.08
CA LYS A 469 -0.46 -41.97 38.19
C LYS A 469 0.86 -42.76 38.21
N LEU A 470 2.00 -42.09 38.36
CA LEU A 470 3.29 -42.75 38.55
C LEU A 470 3.33 -43.53 39.87
N PHE A 471 2.82 -42.97 40.97
CA PHE A 471 2.75 -43.69 42.24
C PHE A 471 1.77 -44.87 42.24
N SER A 472 0.72 -44.86 41.41
CA SER A 472 -0.20 -46.01 41.32
C SER A 472 0.36 -47.18 40.50
N VAL A 473 1.38 -46.96 39.66
CA VAL A 473 2.00 -48.01 38.82
C VAL A 473 3.09 -48.77 39.58
N PHE A 474 3.72 -48.14 40.58
CA PHE A 474 4.73 -48.79 41.44
C PHE A 474 4.17 -49.31 42.77
N GLY A 475 2.86 -49.23 42.97
CA GLY A 475 2.17 -49.63 44.21
C GLY A 475 1.40 -50.94 44.14
N ASN A 476 1.69 -51.83 43.19
CA ASN A 476 1.11 -53.18 43.12
C ASN A 476 2.19 -54.25 42.95
#